data_AF-A0A0M3JI06-F1
#
_entry.id   AF-A0A0M3JI06-F1
#
_cell.length_a   1.000
_cell.length_b   1.000
_cell.length_c   1.000
_cell.angle_alpha   90.00
_cell.angle_beta   90.00
_cell.angle_gamma   90.00
#
_symmetry.space_group_name_H-M   'P 1'
#
loop_
_entity.id
_entity.type
_entity.pdbx_description
1 polymer ?
#
loop_
_entity_poly.entity_id
_entity_poly.type
_entity_poly.pdbx_seq_one_letter_code
_entity_poly.pdbx_strand_id
1 'polypeptide(L)'
;LIPLETDANEKCLKAFIDRCDTDPGNDDVITMEEWCDCFAWADDERHEPPCHAAKHREDPHLLGVYHPRCSLDGFYKPEQCHENECWCVDEYGREFDNSRVSGQLPDCGQYGSYFKLYSSLNFKTLQNVLSI
;
A
#
# COMPACT_ATOMS: atom_id res chain seq x y z
N LEU A 1 -11.36 27.82 -20.72
CA LEU A 1 -12.23 26.74 -20.19
C LEU A 1 -12.17 25.64 -21.22
N ILE A 2 -11.52 24.54 -20.86
CA ILE A 2 -11.34 23.36 -21.72
C ILE A 2 -12.61 22.51 -21.51
N PRO A 3 -13.42 22.22 -22.55
CA PRO A 3 -14.68 21.50 -22.40
C PRO A 3 -14.43 20.07 -21.87
N LEU A 4 -15.19 19.65 -20.87
CA LEU A 4 -15.11 18.28 -20.30
C LEU A 4 -15.53 17.17 -21.27
N GLU A 5 -15.90 17.49 -22.52
CA GLU A 5 -16.31 16.52 -23.51
C GLU A 5 -15.27 16.41 -24.61
N THR A 6 -14.54 15.29 -24.56
CA THR A 6 -13.58 14.79 -25.58
C THR A 6 -12.29 15.58 -25.74
N ASP A 7 -11.54 15.72 -24.65
CA ASP A 7 -10.23 16.37 -24.69
C ASP A 7 -9.08 15.37 -24.64
N ALA A 8 -8.00 15.64 -25.38
CA ALA A 8 -6.83 14.78 -25.56
C ALA A 8 -6.21 14.20 -24.25
N ASN A 9 -6.58 14.78 -23.12
CA ASN A 9 -6.25 14.33 -21.77
C ASN A 9 -6.96 13.04 -21.35
N GLU A 10 -8.04 12.61 -22.03
CA GLU A 10 -8.73 11.34 -21.78
C GLU A 10 -7.75 10.15 -21.87
N LYS A 11 -6.77 10.21 -22.79
CA LYS A 11 -5.73 9.18 -22.90
C LYS A 11 -4.78 9.17 -21.71
N CYS A 12 -4.46 10.34 -21.18
CA CYS A 12 -3.62 10.48 -19.99
C CYS A 12 -4.39 10.08 -18.72
N LEU A 13 -5.66 10.47 -18.63
CA LEU A 13 -6.56 10.15 -17.53
C LEU A 13 -6.86 8.65 -17.52
N LYS A 14 -7.09 8.03 -18.67
CA LYS A 14 -7.26 6.58 -18.79
C LYS A 14 -6.02 5.84 -18.31
N ALA A 15 -4.82 6.21 -18.77
CA ALA A 15 -3.59 5.57 -18.31
C ALA A 15 -3.33 5.75 -16.80
N PHE A 16 -3.80 6.86 -16.21
CA PHE A 16 -3.73 7.09 -14.78
C PHE A 16 -4.74 6.24 -14.00
N ILE A 17 -6.00 6.21 -14.46
CA ILE A 17 -7.11 5.42 -13.90
C ILE A 17 -6.81 3.92 -14.01
N ASP A 18 -6.29 3.45 -15.14
CA ASP A 18 -5.90 2.05 -15.34
C ASP A 18 -4.86 1.63 -14.28
N ARG A 19 -3.97 2.52 -13.82
CA ARG A 19 -3.00 2.21 -12.75
C ARG A 19 -3.63 2.10 -11.35
N CYS A 20 -4.85 2.58 -11.19
CA CYS A 20 -5.61 2.49 -9.93
C CYS A 20 -6.50 1.25 -9.87
N ASP A 21 -6.70 0.54 -10.99
CA ASP A 21 -7.34 -0.78 -11.05
C ASP A 21 -6.32 -1.83 -10.57
N THR A 22 -6.38 -2.17 -9.29
CA THR A 22 -5.39 -3.00 -8.59
C THR A 22 -5.98 -4.28 -8.04
N ASP A 23 -7.28 -4.50 -8.24
CA ASP A 23 -7.99 -5.69 -7.79
C ASP A 23 -7.61 -6.94 -8.61
N PRO A 24 -7.72 -8.14 -8.01
CA PRO A 24 -7.42 -9.40 -8.67
C PRO A 24 -8.44 -9.68 -9.79
N GLY A 25 -8.12 -9.21 -10.98
CA GLY A 25 -8.97 -9.32 -12.16
C GLY A 25 -8.64 -8.29 -13.23
N ASN A 26 -8.13 -7.11 -12.83
CA ASN A 26 -7.98 -5.93 -13.70
C ASN A 26 -9.20 -5.80 -14.63
N ASP A 27 -10.37 -5.66 -14.01
CA ASP A 27 -11.67 -5.81 -14.69
C ASP A 27 -12.14 -4.52 -15.37
N ASP A 28 -11.25 -3.53 -15.50
CA ASP A 28 -11.48 -2.18 -16.04
C ASP A 28 -12.52 -1.40 -15.20
N VAL A 29 -12.75 -1.78 -13.94
CA VAL A 29 -13.74 -1.17 -13.04
C VAL A 29 -13.10 -0.74 -11.72
N ILE A 30 -12.96 0.58 -11.53
CA ILE A 30 -12.50 1.12 -10.25
C ILE A 30 -13.60 1.00 -9.17
N THR A 31 -13.33 0.20 -8.15
CA THR A 31 -14.15 0.08 -6.95
C THR A 31 -14.03 1.31 -6.04
N MET A 32 -14.91 1.43 -5.04
CA MET A 32 -14.81 2.56 -4.08
C MET A 32 -13.51 2.53 -3.27
N GLU A 33 -12.99 1.34 -2.95
CA GLU A 33 -11.71 1.20 -2.23
C GLU A 33 -10.56 1.69 -3.12
N GLU A 34 -10.54 1.29 -4.39
CA GLU A 34 -9.55 1.75 -5.38
C GLU A 34 -9.65 3.24 -5.66
N TRP A 35 -10.86 3.78 -5.77
CA TRP A 35 -11.08 5.21 -5.95
C TRP A 35 -10.52 6.01 -4.76
N CYS A 36 -10.74 5.53 -3.54
CA CYS A 36 -10.21 6.17 -2.35
C CYS A 36 -8.69 6.05 -2.27
N ASP A 37 -8.11 4.87 -2.50
CA ASP A 37 -6.65 4.69 -2.56
C ASP A 37 -5.98 5.61 -3.60
N CYS A 38 -6.59 5.73 -4.78
CA CYS A 38 -6.09 6.50 -5.92
C CYS A 38 -6.11 8.02 -5.67
N PHE A 39 -7.12 8.54 -4.94
CA PHE A 39 -7.36 9.97 -4.81
C PHE A 39 -7.28 10.52 -3.38
N ALA A 40 -7.07 9.69 -2.34
CA ALA A 40 -7.06 10.13 -0.93
C ALA A 40 -6.03 11.23 -0.59
N TRP A 41 -5.03 11.44 -1.44
CA TRP A 41 -3.89 12.34 -1.22
C TRP A 41 -3.74 13.39 -2.33
N ALA A 42 -4.70 13.50 -3.26
CA ALA A 42 -4.63 14.45 -4.38
C ALA A 42 -4.65 15.93 -3.94
N ASP A 43 -5.16 16.22 -2.74
CA ASP A 43 -5.26 17.57 -2.17
C ASP A 43 -4.18 17.89 -1.12
N ASP A 44 -3.32 16.93 -0.72
CA ASP A 44 -2.27 17.15 0.29
C ASP A 44 -0.89 17.27 -0.38
N GLU A 45 -0.41 18.50 -0.57
CA GLU A 45 0.91 18.81 -1.13
C GLU A 45 2.07 18.30 -0.25
N ARG A 46 1.83 17.73 0.93
CA ARG A 46 2.91 17.33 1.85
C ARG A 46 2.66 15.96 2.46
N HIS A 47 3.38 15.01 1.86
CA HIS A 47 3.57 13.62 2.29
C HIS A 47 2.48 12.66 1.84
N GLU A 48 2.74 12.06 0.69
CA GLU A 48 2.20 10.75 0.34
C GLU A 48 2.57 9.73 1.45
N PRO A 49 1.58 9.05 2.04
CA PRO A 49 1.81 8.01 3.05
C PRO A 49 2.70 6.86 2.51
N PRO A 50 3.46 6.17 3.38
CA PRO A 50 4.53 5.27 2.95
C PRO A 50 4.05 4.09 2.09
N CYS A 51 2.86 3.54 2.36
CA CYS A 51 2.34 2.43 1.56
C CYS A 51 1.86 2.90 0.19
N HIS A 52 1.12 4.02 0.12
CA HIS A 52 0.71 4.62 -1.16
C HIS A 52 1.92 4.99 -2.02
N ALA A 53 2.96 5.57 -1.41
CA ALA A 53 4.22 5.88 -2.10
C ALA A 53 4.94 4.65 -2.64
N ALA A 54 4.87 3.51 -1.95
CA ALA A 54 5.38 2.25 -2.47
C ALA A 54 4.50 1.70 -3.58
N LYS A 55 3.17 1.76 -3.42
CA LYS A 55 2.16 1.31 -4.39
C LYS A 55 2.29 2.03 -5.73
N HIS A 56 2.45 3.36 -5.75
CA HIS A 56 2.58 4.13 -7.00
C HIS A 56 3.94 4.02 -7.69
N ARG A 57 4.96 3.44 -7.06
CA ARG A 57 6.24 3.18 -7.74
C ARG A 57 6.14 1.98 -8.67
N GLU A 58 5.33 1.01 -8.30
CA GLU A 58 5.18 -0.25 -9.02
C GLU A 58 4.02 -0.18 -10.02
N ASP A 59 4.15 -0.88 -11.14
CA ASP A 59 3.05 -1.07 -12.08
C ASP A 59 2.28 -2.34 -11.65
N PRO A 60 1.01 -2.22 -11.21
CA PRO A 60 0.24 -3.35 -10.70
C PRO A 60 0.00 -4.45 -11.75
N HIS A 61 0.15 -4.14 -13.04
CA HIS A 61 -0.04 -5.10 -14.13
C HIS A 61 1.19 -5.97 -14.40
N LEU A 62 2.33 -5.68 -13.78
CA LEU A 62 3.54 -6.47 -13.94
C LEU A 62 3.49 -7.73 -13.09
N LEU A 63 3.42 -8.89 -13.75
CA LEU A 63 3.42 -10.19 -13.09
C LEU A 63 4.68 -10.39 -12.23
N GLY A 64 4.47 -10.88 -11.01
CA GLY A 64 5.56 -11.14 -10.06
C GLY A 64 6.09 -9.91 -9.33
N VAL A 65 5.49 -8.72 -9.52
CA VAL A 65 5.82 -7.54 -8.72
C VAL A 65 5.04 -7.57 -7.40
N TYR A 66 5.70 -7.17 -6.31
CA TYR A 66 5.04 -7.01 -5.03
C TYR A 66 4.29 -5.69 -5.01
N HIS A 67 2.96 -5.80 -4.93
CA HIS A 67 2.08 -4.66 -4.80
C HIS A 67 1.51 -4.62 -3.37
N PRO A 68 1.92 -3.63 -2.54
CA PRO A 68 1.59 -3.63 -1.12
C PRO A 68 0.11 -3.34 -0.86
N ARG A 69 -0.42 -3.91 0.22
CA ARG A 69 -1.79 -3.67 0.69
C ARG A 69 -1.81 -2.49 1.63
N CYS A 70 -2.53 -1.43 1.26
CA CYS A 70 -2.60 -0.21 2.04
C CYS A 70 -3.93 -0.08 2.78
N SER A 71 -3.93 0.64 3.90
CA SER A 71 -5.14 1.16 4.54
C SER A 71 -5.61 2.41 3.81
N LEU A 72 -6.84 2.86 4.08
CA LEU A 72 -7.39 4.10 3.52
C LEU A 72 -6.57 5.34 3.89
N ASP A 73 -5.88 5.31 5.04
CA ASP A 73 -4.98 6.37 5.48
C ASP A 73 -3.60 6.31 4.79
N GLY A 74 -3.37 5.32 3.92
CA GLY A 74 -2.14 5.12 3.14
C GLY A 74 -0.96 4.50 3.88
N PHE A 75 -1.20 3.94 5.05
CA PHE A 75 -0.24 3.10 5.77
C PHE A 75 -0.38 1.63 5.38
N TYR A 76 0.59 0.80 5.74
CA TYR A 76 0.52 -0.62 5.41
C TYR A 76 -0.57 -1.32 6.24
N LYS A 77 -1.40 -2.15 5.59
CA LYS A 77 -2.25 -3.12 6.29
C LYS A 77 -1.35 -4.13 7.03
N PRO A 78 -1.71 -4.61 8.23
CA PRO A 78 -0.87 -5.52 9.01
C PRO A 78 -0.49 -6.79 8.24
N GLU A 79 -1.42 -7.37 7.51
CA GLU A 79 -1.21 -8.55 6.68
C GLU A 79 -0.78 -8.15 5.26
N GLN A 80 0.46 -8.48 4.90
CA GLN A 80 0.99 -8.35 3.54
C GLN A 80 1.12 -9.73 2.90
N CYS A 81 0.92 -9.80 1.59
CA CYS A 81 1.09 -11.02 0.82
C CYS A 81 1.76 -10.74 -0.51
N HIS A 82 2.65 -11.64 -0.92
CA HIS A 82 3.25 -11.66 -2.24
C HIS A 82 3.43 -13.11 -2.68
N GLU A 83 2.95 -13.42 -3.89
CA GLU A 83 2.91 -14.79 -4.41
C GLU A 83 2.23 -15.75 -3.43
N ASN A 84 2.96 -16.76 -2.93
CA ASN A 84 2.45 -17.76 -2.00
C ASN A 84 2.92 -17.51 -0.56
N GLU A 85 3.46 -16.33 -0.26
CA GLU A 85 3.92 -15.96 1.07
C GLU A 85 3.14 -14.76 1.61
N CYS A 86 2.87 -14.80 2.91
CA CYS A 86 2.26 -13.68 3.62
C CYS A 86 3.01 -13.45 4.93
N TRP A 87 3.09 -12.20 5.39
CA TRP A 87 3.82 -11.80 6.60
C TRP A 87 3.10 -10.64 7.29
N CYS A 88 3.50 -10.38 8.54
CA CYS A 88 2.99 -9.24 9.28
C CYS A 88 3.95 -8.06 9.17
N VAL A 89 3.41 -6.85 8.96
CA VAL A 89 4.17 -5.60 8.95
C VAL A 89 3.61 -4.57 9.91
N ASP A 90 4.42 -3.59 10.30
CA ASP A 90 3.95 -2.36 10.93
C ASP A 90 3.39 -1.34 9.92
N GLU A 91 2.88 -0.20 10.43
CA GLU A 91 2.27 0.85 9.61
C GLU A 91 3.24 1.44 8.54
N TYR A 92 4.55 1.23 8.68
CA TYR A 92 5.59 1.69 7.75
C TYR A 92 6.10 0.57 6.82
N GLY A 93 5.53 -0.63 6.90
CA GLY A 93 5.87 -1.76 6.04
C GLY A 93 7.05 -2.59 6.52
N ARG A 94 7.51 -2.41 7.76
CA ARG A 94 8.58 -3.26 8.31
C ARG A 94 8.02 -4.61 8.74
N GLU A 95 8.57 -5.69 8.19
CA GLU A 95 8.21 -7.05 8.55
C GLU A 95 8.57 -7.38 10.00
N PHE A 96 7.69 -8.09 10.69
CA PHE A 96 7.97 -8.69 11.99
C PHE A 96 8.72 -10.00 11.83
N ASP A 97 9.77 -10.19 12.63
CA ASP A 97 10.57 -11.40 12.61
C ASP A 97 9.73 -12.65 12.84
N ASN A 98 9.98 -13.69 12.04
CA ASN A 98 9.29 -14.99 12.08
C ASN A 98 7.76 -14.91 11.85
N SER A 99 7.25 -13.83 11.24
CA SER A 99 5.83 -13.70 10.91
C SER A 99 5.44 -14.31 9.55
N ARG A 100 6.42 -14.64 8.71
CA ARG A 100 6.22 -15.15 7.34
C ARG A 100 5.65 -16.57 7.34
N VAL A 101 4.58 -16.76 6.59
CA VAL A 101 3.88 -18.04 6.39
C VAL A 101 3.62 -18.27 4.90
N SER A 102 3.52 -19.53 4.48
CA SER A 102 3.24 -19.88 3.08
C SER A 102 1.86 -20.51 2.92
N GLY A 103 1.13 -20.12 1.88
CA GLY A 103 -0.17 -20.69 1.51
C GLY A 103 -1.34 -20.36 2.46
N GLN A 104 -1.15 -19.45 3.42
CA GLN A 104 -2.19 -19.03 4.36
C GLN A 104 -1.99 -17.57 4.78
N LEU A 105 -3.04 -16.93 5.28
CA LEU A 105 -2.97 -15.58 5.85
C LEU A 105 -2.43 -15.65 7.29
N PRO A 106 -1.43 -14.84 7.68
CA PRO A 106 -0.90 -14.82 9.03
C PRO A 106 -1.89 -14.19 10.00
N ASP A 107 -1.86 -14.62 11.27
CA ASP A 107 -2.53 -13.91 12.37
C ASP A 107 -1.62 -12.80 12.89
N CYS A 108 -1.93 -11.55 12.52
CA CYS A 108 -1.20 -10.38 12.98
C CYS A 108 -1.78 -9.76 14.26
N GLY A 109 -2.84 -10.33 14.84
CA GLY A 109 -3.47 -9.82 16.07
C GLY A 109 -2.53 -9.82 17.28
N GLN A 110 -1.59 -10.78 17.32
CA GLN A 110 -0.54 -10.85 18.34
C GLN A 110 0.40 -9.64 18.36
N TYR A 111 0.50 -8.88 17.26
CA TYR A 111 1.28 -7.65 17.17
C TYR A 111 0.49 -6.39 17.59
N GLY A 112 -0.77 -6.55 18.02
CA GLY A 112 -1.67 -5.48 18.48
C GLY A 112 -1.05 -4.52 19.51
N SER A 113 -0.28 -5.05 20.46
CA SER A 113 0.44 -4.27 21.47
C SER A 113 1.66 -3.55 20.91
N TYR A 114 2.34 -4.18 19.94
CA TYR A 114 3.48 -3.62 19.24
C TYR A 114 3.06 -2.44 18.36
N PHE A 115 1.93 -2.51 17.63
CA PHE A 115 1.41 -1.39 16.85
C PHE A 115 1.23 -0.11 17.68
N LYS A 116 0.72 -0.22 18.92
CA LYS A 116 0.58 0.94 19.82
C LYS A 116 1.91 1.51 20.34
N LEU A 117 2.92 0.65 20.50
CA LEU A 117 4.26 1.05 20.93
C LEU A 117 5.05 1.69 19.79
N TYR A 118 4.89 1.20 18.55
CA TYR A 118 5.61 1.69 17.36
C TYR A 118 5.12 3.05 16.86
N SER A 119 3.82 3.36 16.97
CA SER A 119 3.30 4.72 16.67
C SER A 119 3.80 5.77 17.67
N SER A 120 4.35 5.35 18.83
CA SER A 120 4.91 6.24 19.87
C SER A 120 6.45 6.34 19.85
N LEU A 121 7.15 5.53 19.04
CA LEU A 121 8.60 5.39 19.07
C LEU A 121 9.23 5.73 17.69
N ASN A 122 9.95 6.86 17.63
CA ASN A 122 10.69 7.30 16.45
C ASN A 122 11.90 6.36 16.21
N PHE A 123 11.79 5.47 15.22
CA PHE A 123 12.67 4.30 15.04
C PHE A 123 14.12 4.60 14.61
N LYS A 124 14.53 5.87 14.48
CA LYS A 124 15.96 6.22 14.31
C LYS A 124 16.83 5.84 15.51
N THR A 125 16.24 5.51 16.66
CA THR A 125 16.98 5.32 17.91
C THR A 125 17.21 3.84 18.29
N LEU A 126 16.47 2.88 17.71
CA LEU A 126 16.50 1.47 18.19
C LEU A 126 17.25 0.49 17.29
N GLN A 127 17.60 0.86 16.05
CA GLN A 127 18.56 0.06 15.24
C GLN A 127 19.98 0.04 15.83
N ASN A 128 20.30 0.86 16.83
CA ASN A 128 21.59 0.84 17.53
C ASN A 128 21.62 -0.05 18.79
N VAL A 129 20.49 -0.63 19.21
CA VAL A 129 20.43 -1.36 20.50
C VAL A 129 20.36 -2.88 20.32
N LEU A 130 19.93 -3.37 19.15
CA LEU A 130 19.84 -4.81 18.86
C LEU A 130 21.05 -5.35 18.05
N SER A 131 22.18 -4.64 18.06
CA SER A 131 23.45 -5.09 17.45
C SER A 131 24.65 -4.99 18.39
N ILE A 132 24.43 -5.13 19.70
CA ILE A 132 25.49 -5.39 20.70
C ILE A 132 25.16 -6.68 21.45
#